data_AF-A0A847NCG4-F1
#
_entry.id   AF-A0A847NCG4-F1
#
_cell.length_a   1.000
_cell.length_b   1.000
_cell.length_c   1.000
_cell.angle_alpha   90.00
_cell.angle_beta   90.00
_cell.angle_gamma   90.00
#
_symmetry.space_group_name_H-M   'P 1'
#
loop_
_entity.id
_entity.type
_entity.pdbx_description
1 polymer ?
#
loop_
_entity_poly.entity_id
_entity_poly.type
_entity_poly.pdbx_seq_one_letter_code
_entity_poly.pdbx_strand_id
1 'polypeptide(L)'
;MDFNRNLIIRNLQLGYYDTMRLLKQLRGRKYYIIPEEEDKVFEILRSLPDVIVRDLGGLFKIKEMPIKRMLFEGIIPEIADLLGLKASSDYQDILIGLMETLAKNHGVEKFRIYSLEEFIIEIKAHMEGKGKLYIMKSRLEKEKSLNKRLADVLRRKNRLNKAAKIIFDALQTIKESME
;
A
#
# COMPACT_ATOMS: atom_id res chain seq x y z
N MET A 1 12.62 0.39 -36.97
CA MET A 1 12.88 0.55 -35.53
C MET A 1 11.98 1.67 -35.05
N ASP A 2 10.93 1.35 -34.30
CA ASP A 2 10.00 2.36 -33.79
C ASP A 2 10.61 3.04 -32.56
N PHE A 3 11.23 4.20 -32.77
CA PHE A 3 11.70 5.08 -31.71
C PHE A 3 10.49 5.71 -30.99
N ASN A 4 9.94 5.01 -30.01
CA ASN A 4 8.86 5.55 -29.19
C ASN A 4 9.44 6.55 -28.17
N ARG A 5 9.37 7.85 -28.51
CA ARG A 5 9.85 8.96 -27.68
C ARG A 5 9.36 8.90 -26.23
N ASN A 6 8.10 8.51 -26.01
CA ASN A 6 7.52 8.41 -24.66
C ASN A 6 8.17 7.29 -23.84
N LEU A 7 8.51 6.17 -24.47
CA LEU A 7 9.21 5.06 -23.82
C LEU A 7 10.63 5.47 -23.41
N ILE A 8 11.33 6.21 -24.28
CA ILE A 8 12.68 6.72 -24.00
C ILE A 8 12.66 7.69 -22.80
N ILE A 9 11.74 8.67 -22.81
CA ILE A 9 11.59 9.63 -21.70
C ILE A 9 11.27 8.89 -20.39
N ARG A 10 10.34 7.92 -20.43
CA ARG A 10 9.97 7.12 -19.26
C ARG A 10 11.14 6.32 -18.70
N ASN A 11 11.98 5.75 -19.56
CA ASN A 11 13.16 4.99 -19.13
C ASN A 11 14.23 5.90 -18.53
N LEU A 12 14.41 7.11 -19.08
CA LEU A 12 15.30 8.11 -18.50
C LEU A 12 14.82 8.55 -17.12
N GLN A 13 13.52 8.79 -16.96
CA GLN A 13 12.92 9.09 -15.66
C GLN A 13 13.12 7.93 -14.67
N LEU A 14 12.92 6.67 -15.09
CA LEU A 14 13.21 5.51 -14.22
C LEU A 14 14.66 5.55 -13.70
N GLY A 15 15.64 5.72 -14.59
CA GLY A 15 17.04 5.80 -14.20
C GLY A 15 17.34 6.97 -13.26
N TYR A 16 16.77 8.15 -13.54
CA TYR A 16 16.94 9.33 -12.69
C TYR A 16 16.38 9.09 -11.27
N TYR A 17 15.14 8.63 -11.15
CA TYR A 17 14.52 8.43 -9.84
C TYR A 17 15.10 7.24 -9.08
N ASP A 18 15.48 6.14 -9.74
CA ASP A 18 16.20 5.03 -9.09
C ASP A 18 17.57 5.48 -8.57
N THR A 19 18.27 6.37 -9.29
CA THR A 19 19.49 6.99 -8.79
C THR A 19 19.21 7.86 -7.56
N MET A 20 18.18 8.70 -7.61
CA MET A 20 17.77 9.52 -6.46
C MET A 20 17.36 8.68 -5.25
N ARG A 21 16.72 7.52 -5.47
CA ARG A 21 16.38 6.58 -4.39
C ARG A 21 17.61 6.16 -3.60
N LEU A 22 18.69 5.81 -4.29
CA LEU A 22 19.94 5.40 -3.65
C LEU A 22 20.62 6.58 -2.95
N LEU A 23 20.75 7.72 -3.63
CA LEU A 23 21.46 8.89 -3.09
C LEU A 23 20.76 9.51 -1.87
N LYS A 24 19.43 9.55 -1.88
CA LYS A 24 18.60 10.13 -0.81
C LYS A 24 18.03 9.10 0.14
N GLN A 25 18.39 7.83 0.00
CA GLN A 25 17.90 6.72 0.81
C GLN A 25 16.36 6.66 0.88
N LEU A 26 15.71 6.94 -0.26
CA LEU A 26 14.25 6.93 -0.35
C LEU A 26 13.72 5.50 -0.19
N ARG A 27 12.57 5.39 0.47
CA ARG A 27 11.84 4.14 0.70
C ARG A 27 10.75 3.92 -0.36
N GLY A 28 10.19 2.72 -0.35
CA GLY A 28 9.19 2.27 -1.33
C GLY A 28 9.80 1.51 -2.51
N ARG A 29 9.04 0.56 -3.07
CA ARG A 29 9.49 -0.28 -4.19
C ARG A 29 9.07 0.29 -5.54
N LYS A 30 7.91 0.95 -5.61
CA LYS A 30 7.29 1.48 -6.82
C LYS A 30 7.23 3.00 -6.85
N TYR A 31 7.16 3.61 -5.68
CA TYR A 31 7.16 5.04 -5.44
C TYR A 31 8.45 5.44 -4.72
N TYR A 32 8.67 6.74 -4.56
CA TYR A 32 9.87 7.31 -3.96
C TYR A 32 9.45 8.15 -2.76
N ILE A 33 9.55 7.56 -1.58
CA ILE A 33 9.05 8.16 -0.34
C ILE A 33 10.23 8.55 0.55
N ILE A 34 10.20 9.77 1.08
CA ILE A 34 11.17 10.23 2.07
C ILE A 34 10.94 9.39 3.35
N PRO A 35 12.00 8.79 3.93
CA PRO A 35 11.84 8.04 5.18
C PRO A 35 11.40 8.97 6.31
N GLU A 36 10.45 8.48 7.09
CA GLU A 36 10.00 9.02 8.37
C GLU A 36 10.72 8.30 9.53
N GLU A 37 10.60 8.84 10.73
CA GLU A 37 11.08 8.20 11.94
C GLU A 37 10.27 6.92 12.26
N GLU A 38 10.98 5.82 12.51
CA GLU A 38 10.37 4.51 12.74
C GLU A 38 9.42 4.51 13.95
N ASP A 39 9.77 5.23 15.02
CA ASP A 39 8.93 5.36 16.23
C ASP A 39 7.58 6.03 15.91
N LYS A 40 7.58 7.05 15.04
CA LYS A 40 6.32 7.68 14.60
C LYS A 40 5.44 6.70 13.84
N VAL A 41 6.04 5.90 12.94
CA VAL A 41 5.29 4.89 12.19
C VAL A 41 4.76 3.80 13.12
N PHE A 42 5.55 3.37 14.08
CA PHE A 42 5.12 2.44 15.11
C PHE A 42 3.91 2.99 15.89
N GLU A 43 3.96 4.25 16.32
CA GLU A 43 2.84 4.88 17.03
C GLU A 43 1.58 5.02 16.16
N ILE A 44 1.74 5.27 14.86
CA ILE A 44 0.63 5.26 13.89
C ILE A 44 -0.03 3.88 13.84
N LEU A 45 0.74 2.79 13.77
CA LEU A 45 0.18 1.44 13.79
C LEU A 45 -0.42 1.10 15.17
N ARG A 46 0.26 1.48 16.25
CA ARG A 46 -0.14 1.25 17.64
C ARG A 46 -1.45 1.94 17.98
N SER A 47 -1.73 3.10 17.38
CA SER A 47 -2.94 3.91 17.58
C SER A 47 -4.14 3.47 16.73
N LEU A 48 -3.99 2.43 15.89
CA LEU A 48 -5.13 1.86 15.17
C LEU A 48 -6.27 1.48 16.12
N PRO A 49 -7.52 1.89 15.84
CA PRO A 49 -8.67 1.59 16.69
C PRO A 49 -8.91 0.08 16.82
N ASP A 50 -9.31 -0.37 18.00
CA ASP A 50 -9.52 -1.79 18.28
C ASP A 50 -10.56 -2.45 17.35
N VAL A 51 -11.57 -1.70 16.91
CA VAL A 51 -12.56 -2.16 15.93
C VAL A 51 -11.88 -2.49 14.59
N ILE A 52 -11.00 -1.61 14.12
CA ILE A 52 -10.24 -1.80 12.88
C ILE A 52 -9.31 -3.01 12.98
N VAL A 53 -8.65 -3.19 14.13
CA VAL A 53 -7.79 -4.35 14.36
C VAL A 53 -8.60 -5.64 14.32
N ARG A 54 -9.79 -5.68 14.91
CA ARG A 54 -10.69 -6.86 14.84
C ARG A 54 -11.14 -7.14 13.40
N ASP A 55 -11.50 -6.12 12.63
CA ASP A 55 -11.89 -6.27 11.23
C ASP A 55 -10.76 -6.86 10.37
N LEU A 56 -9.53 -6.39 10.58
CA LEU A 56 -8.33 -6.94 9.96
C LEU A 56 -8.07 -8.39 10.41
N GLY A 57 -8.26 -8.68 11.70
CA GLY A 57 -8.17 -10.05 12.24
C GLY A 57 -9.13 -11.01 11.54
N GLY A 58 -10.39 -10.59 11.35
CA GLY A 58 -11.40 -11.33 10.60
C GLY A 58 -11.04 -11.51 9.12
N LEU A 59 -10.53 -10.46 8.47
CA LEU A 59 -10.08 -10.49 7.08
C LEU A 59 -8.99 -11.53 6.83
N PHE A 60 -8.04 -11.65 7.77
CA PHE A 60 -6.93 -12.60 7.70
C PHE A 60 -7.22 -13.94 8.40
N LYS A 61 -8.39 -14.10 9.02
CA LYS A 61 -8.78 -15.28 9.81
C LYS A 61 -7.80 -15.59 10.95
N ILE A 62 -7.32 -14.55 11.60
CA ILE A 62 -6.44 -14.67 12.76
C ILE A 62 -7.29 -15.07 13.97
N LYS A 63 -6.75 -15.98 14.79
CA LYS A 63 -7.43 -16.42 16.01
C LYS A 63 -7.63 -15.25 16.97
N GLU A 64 -8.73 -15.28 17.71
CA GLU A 64 -8.99 -14.27 18.73
C GLU A 64 -7.90 -14.29 19.80
N MET A 65 -7.40 -13.10 20.12
CA MET A 65 -6.33 -12.86 21.08
C MET A 65 -6.35 -11.38 21.48
N PRO A 66 -5.58 -10.95 22.49
CA PRO A 66 -5.50 -9.53 22.86
C PRO A 66 -5.20 -8.64 21.65
N ILE A 67 -5.93 -7.54 21.49
CA ILE A 67 -5.94 -6.70 20.28
C ILE A 67 -4.53 -6.32 19.81
N LYS A 68 -3.65 -5.87 20.71
CA LYS A 68 -2.30 -5.47 20.32
C LYS A 68 -1.42 -6.66 19.90
N ARG A 69 -1.59 -7.83 20.52
CA ARG A 69 -0.94 -9.06 20.06
C ARG A 69 -1.46 -9.46 18.68
N MET A 70 -2.77 -9.39 18.46
CA MET A 70 -3.36 -9.66 17.15
C MET A 70 -2.77 -8.76 16.06
N LEU A 71 -2.60 -7.47 16.36
CA LEU A 71 -2.00 -6.51 15.45
C LEU A 71 -0.55 -6.86 15.11
N PHE A 72 0.32 -6.96 16.12
CA PHE A 72 1.78 -7.06 15.92
C PHE A 72 2.27 -8.49 15.65
N GLU A 73 1.62 -9.51 16.20
CA GLU A 73 2.05 -10.91 16.04
C GLU A 73 1.26 -11.64 14.94
N GLY A 74 0.13 -11.09 14.48
CA GLY A 74 -0.72 -11.71 13.46
C GLY A 74 -0.86 -10.87 12.20
N ILE A 75 -1.51 -9.71 12.32
CA ILE A 75 -1.94 -8.89 11.17
C ILE A 75 -0.73 -8.30 10.43
N ILE A 76 0.17 -7.64 11.15
CA ILE A 76 1.35 -6.99 10.55
C ILE A 76 2.26 -8.03 9.85
N PRO A 77 2.59 -9.19 10.46
CA PRO A 77 3.33 -10.24 9.77
C PRO A 77 2.64 -10.79 8.51
N GLU A 78 1.32 -11.01 8.55
CA GLU A 78 0.57 -11.47 7.37
C GLU A 78 0.58 -10.42 6.25
N ILE A 79 0.46 -9.14 6.59
CA ILE A 79 0.57 -8.04 5.61
C ILE A 79 1.98 -8.01 4.99
N ALA A 80 3.03 -8.15 5.81
CA ALA A 80 4.41 -8.18 5.33
C ALA A 80 4.67 -9.34 4.36
N ASP A 81 4.14 -10.54 4.66
CA ASP A 81 4.18 -11.70 3.74
C ASP A 81 3.45 -11.40 2.43
N LEU A 82 2.24 -10.83 2.50
CA LEU A 82 1.46 -10.48 1.30
C LEU A 82 2.12 -9.41 0.43
N LEU A 83 2.89 -8.50 1.04
CA LEU A 83 3.70 -7.50 0.34
C LEU A 83 5.02 -8.09 -0.20
N GLY A 84 5.38 -9.31 0.19
CA GLY A 84 6.66 -9.94 -0.13
C GLY A 84 7.83 -9.15 0.44
N LEU A 85 7.68 -8.61 1.66
CA LEU A 85 8.75 -7.90 2.36
C LEU A 85 9.80 -8.87 2.89
N LYS A 86 11.02 -8.38 3.09
CA LYS A 86 12.10 -9.19 3.67
C LYS A 86 11.89 -9.25 5.18
N ALA A 87 12.43 -10.26 5.84
CA ALA A 87 12.39 -10.35 7.31
C ALA A 87 13.09 -9.17 8.02
N SER A 88 14.00 -8.47 7.33
CA SER A 88 14.68 -7.27 7.81
C SER A 88 13.92 -5.96 7.55
N SER A 89 12.71 -6.02 7.01
CA SER A 89 11.89 -4.83 6.76
C SER A 89 11.32 -4.29 8.08
N ASP A 90 11.28 -2.97 8.16
CA ASP A 90 10.78 -2.21 9.31
C ASP A 90 9.26 -1.92 9.17
N TYR A 91 8.63 -1.34 10.19
CA TYR A 91 7.21 -0.99 10.16
C TYR A 91 6.90 0.05 9.08
N GLN A 92 7.84 0.95 8.83
CA GLN A 92 7.77 1.89 7.73
C GLN A 92 7.66 1.21 6.36
N ASP A 93 8.48 0.21 6.07
CA ASP A 93 8.41 -0.53 4.81
C ASP A 93 7.01 -1.18 4.62
N ILE A 94 6.40 -1.65 5.72
CA ILE A 94 5.07 -2.25 5.72
C ILE A 94 4.00 -1.19 5.41
N LEU A 95 4.02 -0.06 6.13
CA LEU A 95 3.08 1.03 5.93
C LEU A 95 3.18 1.58 4.50
N ILE A 96 4.40 1.89 4.04
CA ILE A 96 4.64 2.38 2.68
C ILE A 96 4.16 1.34 1.66
N GLY A 97 4.47 0.05 1.84
CA GLY A 97 4.02 -1.00 0.92
C GLY A 97 2.50 -1.10 0.78
N LEU A 98 1.76 -0.89 1.88
CA LEU A 98 0.30 -0.78 1.85
C LEU A 98 -0.16 0.44 1.05
N MET A 99 0.41 1.62 1.32
CA MET A 99 0.07 2.86 0.61
C MET A 99 0.39 2.76 -0.88
N GLU A 100 1.54 2.18 -1.25
CA GLU A 100 1.91 1.91 -2.66
C GLU A 100 0.91 1.01 -3.37
N THR A 101 0.28 0.08 -2.63
CA THR A 101 -0.75 -0.78 -3.18
C THR A 101 -2.01 0.02 -3.55
N LEU A 102 -2.44 0.95 -2.69
CA LEU A 102 -3.55 1.86 -2.99
C LEU A 102 -3.20 2.85 -4.09
N ALA A 103 -2.04 3.49 -4.01
CA ALA A 103 -1.54 4.46 -4.98
C ALA A 103 -1.51 3.87 -6.39
N LYS A 104 -0.97 2.65 -6.53
CA LYS A 104 -0.93 1.93 -7.81
C LYS A 104 -2.33 1.66 -8.36
N ASN A 105 -3.27 1.26 -7.50
CA ASN A 105 -4.64 0.94 -7.91
C ASN A 105 -5.41 2.18 -8.37
N HIS A 106 -5.11 3.35 -7.81
CA HIS A 106 -5.75 4.63 -8.15
C HIS A 106 -4.95 5.47 -9.14
N GLY A 107 -3.81 4.97 -9.61
CA GLY A 107 -2.97 5.61 -10.62
C GLY A 107 -2.41 6.95 -10.14
N VAL A 108 -1.94 7.00 -8.90
CA VAL A 108 -1.14 8.10 -8.36
C VAL A 108 0.20 8.16 -9.12
N GLU A 109 0.69 9.37 -9.40
CA GLU A 109 1.94 9.59 -10.13
C GLU A 109 3.12 8.95 -9.42
N LYS A 110 3.94 8.20 -10.17
CA LYS A 110 5.08 7.45 -9.63
C LYS A 110 6.39 8.24 -9.69
N PHE A 111 6.52 9.18 -10.64
CA PHE A 111 7.73 9.96 -10.85
C PHE A 111 7.66 11.27 -10.08
N ARG A 112 7.59 11.14 -8.76
CA ARG A 112 7.64 12.24 -7.80
C ARG A 112 8.19 11.69 -6.49
N ILE A 113 8.93 12.52 -5.77
CA ILE A 113 9.37 12.23 -4.40
C ILE A 113 8.31 12.80 -3.47
N TYR A 114 7.82 11.99 -2.55
CA TYR A 114 6.77 12.36 -1.60
C TYR A 114 7.28 12.26 -0.16
N SER A 115 6.83 13.14 0.74
CA SER A 115 6.75 12.78 2.16
C SER A 115 5.65 11.75 2.39
N LEU A 116 5.66 11.06 3.53
CA LEU A 116 4.60 10.11 3.88
C LEU A 116 3.22 10.79 3.90
N GLU A 117 3.15 12.00 4.47
CA GLU A 117 1.92 12.79 4.55
C GLU A 117 1.42 13.24 3.16
N GLU A 118 2.30 13.79 2.32
CA GLU A 118 1.95 14.18 0.95
C GLU A 118 1.42 12.98 0.16
N PHE A 119 2.03 11.82 0.35
CA PHE A 119 1.63 10.60 -0.36
C PHE A 119 0.21 10.16 0.03
N ILE A 120 -0.12 10.22 1.33
CA ILE A 120 -1.47 9.91 1.83
C ILE A 120 -2.50 10.87 1.25
N ILE A 121 -2.21 12.18 1.22
CA ILE A 121 -3.10 13.21 0.65
C ILE A 121 -3.32 12.96 -0.85
N GLU A 122 -2.26 12.67 -1.60
CA GLU A 122 -2.33 12.39 -3.03
C GLU A 122 -3.17 11.14 -3.32
N ILE A 123 -3.01 10.09 -2.52
CA ILE A 123 -3.85 8.88 -2.60
C ILE A 123 -5.32 9.23 -2.36
N LYS A 124 -5.63 10.03 -1.32
CA LYS A 124 -6.99 10.47 -1.00
C LYS A 124 -7.63 11.20 -2.18
N ALA A 125 -6.95 12.20 -2.72
CA ALA A 125 -7.43 12.98 -3.86
C ALA A 125 -7.73 12.10 -5.09
N HIS A 126 -6.87 11.10 -5.34
CA HIS A 126 -7.08 10.13 -6.42
C HIS A 126 -8.21 9.13 -6.15
N MET A 127 -8.50 8.81 -4.89
CA MET A 127 -9.63 7.95 -4.50
C MET A 127 -10.96 8.69 -4.65
N GLU A 128 -11.02 9.96 -4.23
CA GLU A 128 -12.22 10.81 -4.30
C GLU A 128 -12.51 11.27 -5.74
N GLY A 129 -11.48 11.70 -6.48
CA GLY A 129 -11.61 12.19 -7.86
C GLY A 129 -11.94 11.11 -8.90
N LYS A 130 -11.80 9.82 -8.58
CA LYS A 130 -12.01 8.69 -9.51
C LYS A 130 -13.18 7.76 -9.17
N GLY A 131 -14.21 8.26 -8.48
CA GLY A 131 -15.44 7.51 -8.14
C GLY A 131 -16.17 6.77 -9.29
N LYS A 132 -15.70 6.84 -10.54
CA LYS A 132 -16.32 6.17 -11.71
C LYS A 132 -15.41 5.20 -12.50
N LEU A 133 -14.09 5.15 -12.30
CA LEU A 133 -13.21 4.33 -13.18
C LEU A 133 -12.91 2.92 -12.63
N TYR A 134 -13.01 2.70 -11.32
CA TYR A 134 -12.63 1.42 -10.71
C TYR A 134 -13.69 0.31 -10.84
N ILE A 135 -14.97 0.66 -11.05
CA ILE A 135 -16.03 -0.35 -11.30
C ILE A 135 -15.92 -0.95 -12.71
N MET A 136 -15.28 -0.27 -13.66
CA MET A 136 -15.26 -0.71 -15.06
C MET A 136 -14.19 -1.77 -15.35
N LYS A 137 -13.11 -1.84 -14.57
CA LYS A 137 -12.03 -2.83 -14.79
C LYS A 137 -12.27 -4.19 -14.15
N SER A 138 -13.19 -4.31 -13.19
CA SER A 138 -13.61 -5.61 -12.62
C SER A 138 -14.63 -6.36 -13.49
N ARG A 139 -15.15 -5.73 -14.55
CA ARG A 139 -16.13 -6.32 -15.47
C ARG A 139 -15.51 -7.06 -16.67
N LEU A 140 -14.23 -6.79 -16.99
CA LEU A 140 -13.53 -7.37 -18.15
C LEU A 140 -12.77 -8.69 -17.85
N GLU A 141 -12.62 -9.10 -16.59
CA GLU A 141 -11.98 -10.39 -16.24
C GLU A 141 -13.02 -11.48 -15.89
N LYS A 142 -14.16 -11.45 -16.56
CA LYS A 142 -15.04 -12.62 -16.68
C LYS A 142 -14.83 -13.22 -18.07
N GLU A 143 -13.67 -13.82 -18.30
CA GLU A 143 -13.62 -14.93 -19.26
C GLU A 143 -12.32 -15.74 -19.13
N LYS A 144 -12.53 -17.05 -19.06
CA LYS A 144 -11.61 -18.16 -19.38
C LYS A 144 -10.70 -18.66 -18.25
N SER A 145 -11.19 -19.76 -17.65
CA SER A 145 -10.42 -20.84 -17.02
C SER A 145 -9.40 -20.43 -15.96
N LEU A 146 -9.86 -20.25 -14.72
CA LEU A 146 -8.99 -20.01 -13.57
C LEU A 146 -8.34 -21.32 -13.12
N ASN A 147 -7.03 -21.46 -13.28
CA ASN A 147 -6.29 -22.49 -12.56
C ASN A 147 -6.15 -22.10 -11.07
N LYS A 148 -5.97 -23.10 -10.19
CA LYS A 148 -5.90 -22.91 -8.72
C LYS A 148 -4.87 -21.85 -8.30
N ARG A 149 -3.71 -21.81 -8.96
CA ARG A 149 -2.63 -20.84 -8.69
C ARG A 149 -3.06 -19.39 -8.94
N LEU A 150 -3.76 -19.12 -10.04
CA LEU A 150 -4.23 -17.78 -10.36
C LEU A 150 -5.33 -17.33 -9.39
N ALA A 151 -6.23 -18.23 -8.99
CA ALA A 151 -7.25 -17.95 -7.98
C ALA A 151 -6.64 -17.56 -6.63
N ASP A 152 -5.58 -18.24 -6.18
CA ASP A 152 -4.88 -17.93 -4.94
C ASP A 152 -4.16 -16.57 -5.00
N VAL A 153 -3.52 -16.24 -6.12
CA VAL A 153 -2.87 -14.93 -6.33
C VAL A 153 -3.91 -13.80 -6.31
N LEU A 154 -5.04 -13.98 -7.00
CA LEU A 154 -6.13 -13.00 -7.00
C LEU A 154 -6.71 -12.81 -5.60
N ARG A 155 -6.88 -13.90 -4.84
CA ARG A 155 -7.37 -13.85 -3.45
C ARG A 155 -6.38 -13.13 -2.52
N ARG A 156 -5.07 -13.40 -2.63
CA ARG A 156 -4.03 -12.70 -1.88
C ARG A 156 -4.06 -11.20 -2.17
N LYS A 157 -4.07 -10.82 -3.45
CA LYS A 157 -4.14 -9.41 -3.88
C LYS A 157 -5.40 -8.71 -3.37
N ASN A 158 -6.55 -9.39 -3.39
CA ASN A 158 -7.81 -8.81 -2.91
C ASN A 158 -7.79 -8.57 -1.39
N ARG A 159 -7.26 -9.52 -0.60
CA ARG A 159 -7.09 -9.35 0.86
C ARG A 159 -6.17 -8.17 1.17
N LEU A 160 -5.03 -8.08 0.49
CA LEU A 160 -4.09 -6.96 0.66
C LEU A 160 -4.75 -5.61 0.33
N ASN A 161 -5.47 -5.52 -0.80
CA ASN A 161 -6.19 -4.30 -1.18
C ASN A 161 -7.22 -3.87 -0.13
N LYS A 162 -7.97 -4.83 0.43
CA LYS A 162 -8.94 -4.54 1.51
C LYS A 162 -8.26 -4.06 2.77
N ALA A 163 -7.18 -4.73 3.20
CA ALA A 163 -6.42 -4.34 4.37
C ALA A 163 -5.82 -2.93 4.21
N ALA A 164 -5.24 -2.64 3.03
CA ALA A 164 -4.70 -1.33 2.73
C ALA A 164 -5.78 -0.25 2.81
N LYS A 165 -6.98 -0.50 2.27
CA LYS A 165 -8.11 0.43 2.38
C LYS A 165 -8.55 0.64 3.84
N ILE A 166 -8.74 -0.43 4.60
CA ILE A 166 -9.16 -0.37 6.01
C ILE A 166 -8.17 0.44 6.84
N ILE A 167 -6.87 0.18 6.69
CA ILE A 167 -5.81 0.93 7.39
C ILE A 167 -5.80 2.38 6.93
N PHE A 168 -5.88 2.65 5.62
CA PHE A 168 -5.90 4.00 5.08
C PHE A 168 -7.07 4.83 5.63
N ASP A 169 -8.28 4.26 5.64
CA ASP A 169 -9.47 4.93 6.18
C ASP A 169 -9.28 5.24 7.68
N ALA A 170 -8.68 4.32 8.45
CA ALA A 170 -8.37 4.55 9.86
C ALA A 170 -7.34 5.68 10.08
N LEU A 171 -6.33 5.79 9.22
CA LEU A 171 -5.34 6.88 9.28
C LEU A 171 -5.98 8.25 9.06
N GLN A 172 -7.01 8.33 8.21
CA GLN A 172 -7.76 9.58 8.01
C GLN A 172 -8.52 9.97 9.28
N THR A 173 -9.21 9.01 9.91
CA THR A 173 -9.98 9.28 11.14
C THR A 173 -9.09 9.73 12.30
N ILE A 174 -7.89 9.14 12.44
CA ILE A 174 -6.92 9.56 13.48
C ILE A 174 -6.49 11.01 13.26
N LYS A 175 -6.21 11.39 12.00
CA LYS A 175 -5.77 12.76 11.67
C LYS A 175 -6.87 13.80 11.90
N GLU A 176 -8.11 13.48 11.50
CA GLU A 176 -9.28 14.35 11.72
C GLU A 176 -9.67 14.50 13.21
N SER A 177 -9.13 13.67 14.10
CA SER A 177 -9.36 13.75 15.56
C SER A 177 -8.29 14.56 16.31
N MET A 178 -7.22 14.97 15.62
CA MET A 178 -6.07 15.72 16.17
C MET A 178 -6.01 17.18 15.69
N GLU A 179 -6.93 17.59 14.82
CA GLU A 179 -7.23 18.99 14.43
C GLU A 179 -8.50 19.47 15.12
#